data_AF-A0A958M4E3-F1
#
_entry.id   AF-A0A958M4E3-F1
#
_cell.length_a   1.000
_cell.length_b   1.000
_cell.length_c   1.000
_cell.angle_alpha   90.00
_cell.angle_beta   90.00
_cell.angle_gamma   90.00
#
_symmetry.space_group_name_H-M   'P 1'
#
loop_
_entity.id
_entity.type
_entity.pdbx_description
1 polymer ?
#
loop_
_entity_poly.entity_id
_entity_poly.type
_entity_poly.pdbx_seq_one_letter_code
_entity_poly.pdbx_strand_id
1 'polypeptide(L)'
;MCGIVGYIGHQDAYPIIIKGLQRLEYRGYDSAGIVLFDGENTHLSKTKGKVEDLKSKAEVSIPIDGKLGLGHTRWATHGVPNDVNSHPHYSNSGDLVIIHNGIIENYESIKQALIKRGYTFESDTDTEVLVNLIEEIKNKEGVKLGKAVQIALNQVVGAYAIAVFDKNKPDEIVVAKLGSPLAIGIGENEYFIASDASPFIEFTNNAVYLEDEEMAIIRIGKEIKLRKIKDDAIAYPNILELQLNLEKIKKGGYDHFMLKEI
;
A
#
# COMPACT_ATOMS: atom_id res chain seq x y z
N MET A 1 -12.94 6.15 -3.31
CA MET A 1 -12.04 5.61 -2.25
C MET A 1 -10.82 5.05 -2.96
N CYS A 2 -9.59 5.30 -2.56
CA CYS A 2 -8.45 4.76 -3.30
C CYS A 2 -8.33 3.22 -3.20
N GLY A 3 -7.51 2.59 -4.04
CA GLY A 3 -7.22 1.16 -4.01
C GLY A 3 -5.77 0.89 -3.61
N ILE A 4 -5.54 -0.02 -2.65
CA ILE A 4 -4.21 -0.50 -2.25
C ILE A 4 -4.06 -1.93 -2.76
N VAL A 5 -2.90 -2.24 -3.35
CA VAL A 5 -2.47 -3.60 -3.66
C VAL A 5 -1.00 -3.75 -3.30
N GLY A 6 -0.62 -4.85 -2.67
CA GLY A 6 0.77 -5.17 -2.37
C GLY A 6 1.00 -6.67 -2.46
N TYR A 7 2.23 -7.06 -2.79
CA TYR A 7 2.63 -8.45 -2.86
C TYR A 7 4.05 -8.61 -2.32
N ILE A 8 4.28 -9.69 -1.60
CA ILE A 8 5.61 -10.18 -1.22
C ILE A 8 5.58 -11.71 -1.21
N GLY A 9 6.47 -12.36 -1.96
CA GLY A 9 6.46 -13.82 -2.06
C GLY A 9 7.45 -14.36 -3.09
N HIS A 10 7.13 -15.50 -3.70
CA HIS A 10 7.98 -16.15 -4.71
C HIS A 10 7.53 -15.89 -6.16
N GLN A 11 6.29 -15.44 -6.37
CA GLN A 11 5.73 -15.15 -7.69
C GLN A 11 6.18 -13.77 -8.19
N ASP A 12 5.96 -13.49 -9.46
CA ASP A 12 6.21 -12.16 -10.01
C ASP A 12 5.15 -11.18 -9.52
N ALA A 13 5.60 -10.11 -8.85
CA ALA A 13 4.72 -9.13 -8.22
C ALA A 13 3.93 -8.32 -9.25
N TYR A 14 4.53 -8.03 -10.42
CA TYR A 14 3.93 -7.19 -11.45
C TYR A 14 2.53 -7.66 -11.91
N PRO A 15 2.33 -8.89 -12.42
CA PRO A 15 1.01 -9.33 -12.89
C PRO A 15 -0.03 -9.38 -11.76
N ILE A 16 0.38 -9.73 -10.53
CA ILE A 16 -0.49 -9.78 -9.36
C ILE A 16 -1.00 -8.38 -9.03
N ILE A 17 -0.08 -7.41 -8.98
CA ILE A 17 -0.41 -6.03 -8.61
C ILE A 17 -1.27 -5.38 -9.69
N ILE A 18 -0.90 -5.45 -10.98
CA ILE A 18 -1.68 -4.83 -12.07
C ILE A 18 -3.09 -5.39 -12.12
N LYS A 19 -3.26 -6.71 -12.02
CA LYS A 19 -4.58 -7.33 -11.99
C LYS A 19 -5.39 -6.95 -10.75
N GLY A 20 -4.72 -6.84 -9.60
CA GLY A 20 -5.32 -6.31 -8.38
C GLY A 20 -5.81 -4.87 -8.56
N LEU A 21 -5.01 -4.00 -9.18
CA LEU A 21 -5.38 -2.61 -9.43
C LEU A 21 -6.57 -2.51 -10.39
N GLN A 22 -6.63 -3.34 -11.43
CA GLN A 22 -7.79 -3.42 -12.34
C GLN A 22 -9.07 -3.81 -11.58
N ARG A 23 -8.97 -4.70 -10.59
CA ARG A 23 -10.11 -5.06 -9.73
C ARG A 23 -10.54 -3.92 -8.80
N LEU A 24 -9.64 -3.00 -8.44
CA LEU A 24 -9.92 -1.86 -7.56
C LEU A 24 -10.17 -0.54 -8.30
N GLU A 25 -10.11 -0.53 -9.64
CA GLU A 25 -10.28 0.68 -10.45
C GLU A 25 -11.66 1.35 -10.23
N TYR A 26 -12.69 0.58 -9.88
CA TYR A 26 -14.01 1.11 -9.53
C TYR A 26 -13.98 2.05 -8.31
N ARG A 27 -12.94 1.97 -7.47
CA ARG A 27 -12.81 2.82 -6.29
C ARG A 27 -12.14 4.17 -6.60
N GLY A 28 -11.23 4.21 -7.57
CA GLY A 28 -10.47 5.40 -7.98
C GLY A 28 -9.75 5.21 -9.32
N TYR A 29 -9.78 6.26 -10.16
CA TYR A 29 -9.31 6.21 -11.55
C TYR A 29 -8.69 7.53 -12.03
N ASP A 30 -8.34 8.44 -11.11
CA ASP A 30 -7.71 9.72 -11.47
C ASP A 30 -6.24 9.53 -11.84
N SER A 31 -5.58 8.61 -11.15
CA SER A 31 -4.21 8.19 -11.42
C SER A 31 -3.90 6.83 -10.80
N ALA A 32 -2.83 6.20 -11.26
CA ALA A 32 -2.36 4.93 -10.72
C ALA A 32 -0.83 4.87 -10.71
N GLY A 33 -0.26 4.02 -9.86
CA GLY A 33 1.17 3.76 -9.86
C GLY A 33 1.51 2.41 -9.27
N ILE A 34 2.74 1.97 -9.55
CA ILE A 34 3.34 0.73 -9.10
C ILE A 34 4.81 0.94 -8.80
N VAL A 35 5.28 0.31 -7.74
CA VAL A 35 6.70 0.11 -7.46
C VAL A 35 6.99 -1.39 -7.38
N LEU A 36 8.09 -1.81 -8.01
CA LEU A 36 8.60 -3.17 -7.94
C LEU A 36 10.00 -3.16 -7.34
N PHE A 37 10.36 -4.20 -6.59
CA PHE A 37 11.71 -4.42 -6.11
C PHE A 37 12.28 -5.69 -6.74
N ASP A 38 13.40 -5.54 -7.46
CA ASP A 38 14.04 -6.63 -8.22
C ASP A 38 15.03 -7.46 -7.38
N GLY A 39 15.28 -7.06 -6.13
CA GLY A 39 16.30 -7.66 -5.25
C GLY A 39 17.44 -6.69 -4.92
N GLU A 40 17.61 -5.65 -5.72
CA GLU A 40 18.67 -4.65 -5.58
C GLU A 40 18.10 -3.22 -5.61
N ASN A 41 17.24 -2.93 -6.58
CA ASN A 41 16.69 -1.60 -6.86
C ASN A 41 15.16 -1.58 -6.87
N THR A 42 14.60 -0.42 -6.56
CA THR A 42 13.17 -0.14 -6.67
C THR A 42 12.85 0.58 -7.98
N HIS A 43 11.89 0.05 -8.73
CA HIS A 43 11.46 0.58 -10.03
C HIS A 43 10.05 1.15 -9.92
N LEU A 44 9.91 2.46 -10.08
CA LEU A 44 8.64 3.18 -9.92
C LEU A 44 8.08 3.59 -11.29
N SER A 45 6.83 3.27 -11.54
CA SER A 45 6.05 3.82 -12.64
C SER A 45 4.74 4.39 -12.12
N LYS A 46 4.41 5.62 -12.54
CA LYS A 46 3.22 6.35 -12.13
C LYS A 46 2.63 7.04 -13.33
N THR A 47 1.32 7.13 -13.42
CA THR A 47 0.67 7.91 -14.47
C THR A 47 -0.66 8.47 -13.99
N LYS A 48 -0.96 9.69 -14.40
CA LYS A 48 -2.35 10.16 -14.47
C LYS A 48 -3.14 9.26 -15.42
N GLY A 49 -4.40 8.99 -15.08
CA GLY A 49 -5.29 8.15 -15.87
C GLY A 49 -5.60 6.81 -15.22
N LYS A 50 -6.04 5.88 -16.05
CA LYS A 50 -6.55 4.57 -15.66
C LYS A 50 -5.42 3.56 -15.46
N VAL A 51 -5.76 2.39 -14.93
CA VAL A 51 -4.79 1.30 -14.73
C VAL A 51 -4.22 0.80 -16.05
N GLU A 52 -4.98 0.86 -17.15
CA GLU A 52 -4.48 0.48 -18.48
C GLU A 52 -3.38 1.43 -19.00
N ASP A 53 -3.47 2.72 -18.66
CA ASP A 53 -2.43 3.70 -18.99
C ASP A 53 -1.16 3.37 -18.20
N LEU A 54 -1.30 3.00 -16.92
CA LEU A 54 -0.18 2.61 -16.07
C LEU A 54 0.51 1.36 -16.62
N LYS A 55 -0.28 0.34 -16.97
CA LYS A 55 0.23 -0.90 -17.54
C LYS A 55 1.03 -0.64 -18.81
N SER A 56 0.45 0.10 -19.76
CA SER A 56 1.11 0.47 -21.02
C SER A 56 2.41 1.23 -20.78
N LYS A 57 2.44 2.13 -19.79
CA LYS A 57 3.65 2.89 -19.42
C LYS A 57 4.70 2.01 -18.75
N ALA A 58 4.31 1.22 -17.76
CA ALA A 58 5.22 0.40 -16.95
C ALA A 58 5.95 -0.65 -17.80
N GLU A 59 5.26 -1.29 -18.76
CA GLU A 59 5.85 -2.31 -19.66
C GLU A 59 7.00 -1.78 -20.52
N VAL A 60 7.07 -0.46 -20.74
CA VAL A 60 8.14 0.17 -21.55
C VAL A 60 9.12 1.00 -20.73
N SER A 61 8.74 1.43 -19.52
CA SER A 61 9.51 2.41 -18.75
C SER A 61 10.35 1.82 -17.63
N ILE A 62 10.02 0.61 -17.15
CA ILE A 62 10.71 -0.03 -16.02
C ILE A 62 10.91 -1.54 -16.26
N PRO A 63 11.93 -2.16 -15.65
CA PRO A 63 11.94 -3.60 -15.45
C PRO A 63 10.69 -4.03 -14.70
N ILE A 64 10.04 -5.10 -15.17
CA ILE A 64 8.82 -5.66 -14.56
C ILE A 64 9.11 -6.92 -13.72
N ASP A 65 10.38 -7.27 -13.59
CA ASP A 65 10.85 -8.33 -12.71
C ASP A 65 10.83 -7.85 -11.25
N GLY A 66 10.38 -8.71 -10.35
CA GLY A 66 10.36 -8.40 -8.92
C GLY A 66 9.44 -9.32 -8.14
N LYS A 67 9.84 -9.62 -6.90
CA LYS A 67 9.12 -10.51 -5.99
C LYS A 67 8.42 -9.78 -4.85
N LEU A 68 8.62 -8.46 -4.79
CA LEU A 68 7.98 -7.53 -3.87
C LEU A 68 7.50 -6.33 -4.67
N GLY A 69 6.31 -5.84 -4.38
CA GLY A 69 5.83 -4.60 -4.95
C GLY A 69 4.61 -4.04 -4.26
N LEU A 70 4.37 -2.75 -4.52
CA LEU A 70 3.19 -2.02 -4.06
C LEU A 70 2.55 -1.30 -5.25
N GLY A 71 1.23 -1.30 -5.32
CA GLY A 71 0.45 -0.62 -6.32
C GLY A 71 -0.70 0.17 -5.71
N HIS A 72 -1.10 1.24 -6.38
CA HIS A 72 -2.15 2.13 -5.91
C HIS A 72 -3.01 2.68 -7.04
N THR A 73 -4.32 2.73 -6.81
CA THR A 73 -5.24 3.55 -7.61
C THR A 73 -5.75 4.71 -6.78
N ARG A 74 -5.72 5.91 -7.34
CA ARG A 74 -5.98 7.16 -6.62
C ARG A 74 -7.30 7.79 -7.04
N TRP A 75 -8.04 8.23 -6.03
CA TRP A 75 -9.08 9.25 -6.11
C TRP A 75 -8.52 10.48 -5.38
N ALA A 76 -8.21 11.54 -6.12
CA ALA A 76 -7.45 12.66 -5.55
C ALA A 76 -8.30 13.47 -4.54
N THR A 77 -7.77 13.64 -3.33
CA THR A 77 -8.34 14.52 -2.28
C THR A 77 -7.47 15.76 -2.06
N HIS A 78 -6.15 15.57 -1.93
CA HIS A 78 -5.13 16.64 -1.87
C HIS A 78 -4.25 16.61 -3.11
N GLY A 79 -3.93 17.78 -3.68
CA GLY A 79 -3.11 17.90 -4.89
C GLY A 79 -3.82 17.42 -6.16
N VAL A 80 -3.53 18.08 -7.28
CA VAL A 80 -4.15 17.73 -8.57
C VAL A 80 -3.69 16.34 -9.03
N PRO A 81 -4.54 15.57 -9.75
CA PRO A 81 -4.12 14.34 -10.40
C PRO A 81 -2.99 14.60 -11.41
N ASN A 82 -1.81 14.09 -11.10
CA ASN A 82 -0.62 14.10 -11.94
C ASN A 82 0.32 12.95 -11.50
N ASP A 83 1.38 12.71 -12.27
CA ASP A 83 2.32 11.62 -11.99
C ASP A 83 3.05 11.81 -10.65
N VAL A 84 3.40 13.04 -10.28
CA VAL A 84 4.13 13.38 -9.05
C VAL A 84 3.31 13.03 -7.79
N ASN A 85 2.05 13.47 -7.74
CA ASN A 85 1.09 13.25 -6.66
C ASN A 85 0.49 11.85 -6.64
N SER A 86 0.77 11.03 -7.66
CA SER A 86 0.37 9.63 -7.66
C SER A 86 1.22 8.85 -6.67
N HIS A 87 0.61 7.87 -6.01
CA HIS A 87 1.33 6.90 -5.20
C HIS A 87 1.89 5.79 -6.11
N PRO A 88 2.92 5.03 -5.69
CA PRO A 88 3.68 5.12 -4.43
C PRO A 88 4.54 6.39 -4.25
N HIS A 89 4.84 6.74 -3.00
CA HIS A 89 5.80 7.79 -2.63
C HIS A 89 7.06 7.19 -2.00
N TYR A 90 8.20 7.76 -2.36
CA TYR A 90 9.48 7.49 -1.70
C TYR A 90 9.69 8.43 -0.51
N SER A 91 10.47 7.98 0.49
CA SER A 91 11.10 8.89 1.44
C SER A 91 12.25 9.68 0.80
N ASN A 92 12.76 10.68 1.50
CA ASN A 92 13.80 11.57 0.99
C ASN A 92 15.14 10.85 0.75
N SER A 93 15.44 9.75 1.46
CA SER A 93 16.57 8.87 1.14
C SER A 93 16.32 7.94 -0.05
N GLY A 94 15.06 7.75 -0.44
CA GLY A 94 14.64 6.73 -1.40
C GLY A 94 14.72 5.29 -0.86
N ASP A 95 14.85 5.10 0.46
CA ASP A 95 14.89 3.75 1.06
C ASP A 95 13.49 3.21 1.38
N LEU A 96 12.59 4.10 1.84
CA LEU A 96 11.24 3.73 2.21
C LEU A 96 10.29 4.03 1.07
N VAL A 97 9.30 3.14 0.89
CA VAL A 97 8.21 3.33 -0.07
C VAL A 97 6.89 3.15 0.63
N ILE A 98 5.92 4.04 0.35
CA ILE A 98 4.58 3.99 0.94
C ILE A 98 3.49 4.05 -0.14
N ILE A 99 2.39 3.35 0.13
CA ILE A 99 1.06 3.64 -0.45
C ILE A 99 0.07 3.90 0.68
N HIS A 100 -0.90 4.78 0.43
CA HIS A 100 -1.80 5.29 1.47
C HIS A 100 -3.22 5.51 0.91
N ASN A 101 -4.21 5.06 1.68
CA ASN A 101 -5.62 5.41 1.52
C ASN A 101 -6.07 6.16 2.77
N GLY A 102 -6.57 7.37 2.63
CA GLY A 102 -6.98 8.18 3.77
C GLY A 102 -6.53 9.61 3.62
N ILE A 103 -6.56 10.34 4.75
CA ILE A 103 -6.15 11.73 4.86
C ILE A 103 -5.42 11.89 6.19
N ILE A 104 -4.19 12.39 6.14
CA ILE A 104 -3.46 12.87 7.32
C ILE A 104 -3.76 14.36 7.49
N GLU A 105 -4.64 14.69 8.44
CA GLU A 105 -5.20 16.03 8.62
C GLU A 105 -4.18 17.04 9.14
N ASN A 106 -3.22 16.59 9.96
CA ASN A 106 -2.17 17.44 10.52
C ASN A 106 -0.87 17.45 9.70
N TYR A 107 -0.92 17.03 8.43
CA TYR A 107 0.26 16.93 7.56
C TYR A 107 1.01 18.26 7.40
N GLU A 108 0.32 19.40 7.35
CA GLU A 108 0.97 20.70 7.17
C GLU A 108 1.91 21.04 8.34
N SER A 109 1.47 20.80 9.57
CA SER A 109 2.29 21.01 10.77
C SER A 109 3.52 20.10 10.78
N ILE A 110 3.35 18.84 10.38
CA ILE A 110 4.45 17.87 10.28
C ILE A 110 5.42 18.28 9.17
N LYS A 111 4.91 18.66 7.99
CA LYS A 111 5.70 19.13 6.84
C LYS A 111 6.60 20.30 7.23
N GLN A 112 6.05 21.31 7.92
CA GLN A 112 6.84 22.45 8.40
C GLN A 112 7.92 22.05 9.41
N ALA A 113 7.66 21.07 10.27
CA ALA A 113 8.66 20.55 11.20
C ALA A 113 9.79 19.80 10.47
N LEU A 114 9.47 19.00 9.45
CA LEU A 114 10.44 18.24 8.65
C LEU A 114 11.29 19.16 7.76
N ILE A 115 10.70 20.20 7.14
CA ILE A 115 11.45 21.21 6.36
C ILE A 115 12.53 21.87 7.23
N LYS A 116 12.21 22.22 8.49
CA LYS A 116 13.19 22.78 9.43
C LYS A 116 14.35 21.82 9.76
N ARG A 117 14.16 20.52 9.54
CA ARG A 117 15.17 19.47 9.74
C ARG A 117 15.93 19.11 8.44
N GLY A 118 15.63 19.79 7.34
CA GLY A 118 16.34 19.63 6.07
C GLY A 118 15.64 18.74 5.03
N TYR A 119 14.42 18.27 5.30
CA TYR A 119 13.65 17.49 4.33
C TYR A 119 13.13 18.37 3.18
N THR A 120 13.17 17.83 1.97
CA THR A 120 12.50 18.40 0.80
C THR A 120 11.24 17.62 0.43
N PHE A 121 10.32 18.26 -0.28
CA PHE A 121 9.06 17.67 -0.72
C PHE A 121 8.83 17.98 -2.18
N GLU A 122 8.54 16.96 -2.97
CA GLU A 122 8.29 17.06 -4.41
C GLU A 122 6.80 17.12 -4.72
N SER A 123 5.96 16.58 -3.85
CA SER A 123 4.52 16.48 -4.03
C SER A 123 3.73 17.37 -3.06
N ASP A 124 2.45 17.52 -3.40
CA ASP A 124 1.48 18.23 -2.59
C ASP A 124 0.72 17.28 -1.64
N THR A 125 1.14 16.02 -1.54
CA THR A 125 0.38 15.00 -0.81
C THR A 125 0.80 14.91 0.65
N ASP A 126 -0.19 14.63 1.48
CA ASP A 126 -0.03 14.25 2.88
C ASP A 126 0.73 12.92 3.04
N THR A 127 0.63 12.03 2.05
CA THR A 127 1.34 10.75 2.01
C THR A 127 2.87 10.90 1.99
N GLU A 128 3.42 11.84 1.21
CA GLU A 128 4.87 12.09 1.19
C GLU A 128 5.37 12.61 2.55
N VAL A 129 4.54 13.39 3.25
CA VAL A 129 4.83 13.85 4.61
C VAL A 129 4.90 12.67 5.57
N LEU A 130 3.99 11.71 5.45
CA LEU A 130 3.96 10.53 6.32
C LEU A 130 5.21 9.65 6.15
N VAL A 131 5.65 9.37 4.92
CA VAL A 131 6.83 8.51 4.72
C VAL A 131 8.12 9.18 5.21
N ASN A 132 8.25 10.49 5.04
CA ASN A 132 9.37 11.24 5.59
C ASN A 132 9.33 11.33 7.12
N LEU A 133 8.15 11.41 7.74
CA LEU A 133 8.02 11.31 9.19
C LEU A 133 8.47 9.92 9.70
N ILE A 134 8.08 8.85 9.01
CA ILE A 134 8.51 7.49 9.36
C ILE A 134 10.04 7.36 9.25
N GLU A 135 10.64 7.87 8.18
CA GLU A 135 12.10 7.87 7.99
C GLU A 135 12.82 8.64 9.11
N GLU A 136 12.38 9.87 9.39
CA GLU A 136 12.94 10.72 10.45
C GLU A 136 12.95 9.98 11.81
N ILE A 137 11.82 9.36 12.16
CA ILE A 137 11.70 8.60 13.42
C ILE A 137 12.61 7.37 13.40
N LYS A 138 12.61 6.62 12.30
CA LYS A 138 13.45 5.42 12.16
C LYS A 138 14.92 5.75 12.39
N ASN A 139 15.40 6.84 11.79
CA ASN A 139 16.79 7.26 11.86
C ASN A 139 17.15 7.87 13.21
N LYS A 140 16.31 8.77 13.74
CA LYS A 140 16.56 9.47 15.00
C LYS A 140 16.51 8.54 16.21
N GLU A 141 15.54 7.62 16.24
CA GLU A 141 15.35 6.70 17.36
C GLU A 141 16.16 5.40 17.18
N GLY A 142 16.73 5.16 16.00
CA GLY A 142 17.50 3.94 15.71
C GLY A 142 16.67 2.65 15.76
N VAL A 143 15.39 2.73 15.39
CA VAL A 143 14.43 1.63 15.53
C VAL A 143 14.15 0.92 14.20
N LYS A 144 13.55 -0.27 14.28
CA LYS A 144 13.09 -1.02 13.09
C LYS A 144 11.86 -0.37 12.47
N LEU A 145 11.63 -0.62 11.17
CA LEU A 145 10.51 -0.05 10.40
C LEU A 145 9.16 -0.14 11.13
N GLY A 146 8.79 -1.33 11.62
CA GLY A 146 7.52 -1.49 12.33
C GLY A 146 7.36 -0.56 13.54
N LYS A 147 8.44 -0.33 14.31
CA LYS A 147 8.40 0.59 15.45
C LYS A 147 8.38 2.04 15.01
N ALA A 148 9.10 2.39 13.93
CA ALA A 148 9.05 3.73 13.36
C ALA A 148 7.65 4.09 12.86
N VAL A 149 6.99 3.15 12.16
CA VAL A 149 5.58 3.29 11.74
C VAL A 149 4.68 3.46 12.95
N GLN A 150 4.82 2.64 13.99
CA GLN A 150 4.01 2.76 15.21
C GLN A 150 4.14 4.14 15.86
N ILE A 151 5.36 4.66 16.02
CA ILE A 151 5.60 5.98 16.62
C ILE A 151 5.06 7.10 15.71
N ALA A 152 5.26 6.99 14.39
CA ALA A 152 4.75 7.97 13.42
C ALA A 152 3.23 8.08 13.47
N LEU A 153 2.54 6.93 13.51
CA LEU A 153 1.08 6.88 13.53
C LEU A 153 0.46 7.38 14.85
N ASN A 154 1.24 7.49 15.94
CA ASN A 154 0.79 8.19 17.16
C ASN A 154 0.92 9.72 17.07
N GLN A 155 1.60 10.25 16.06
CA GLN A 155 1.79 11.69 15.84
C GLN A 155 0.86 12.25 14.77
N VAL A 156 0.19 11.40 14.00
CA VAL A 156 -0.74 11.82 12.96
C VAL A 156 -2.18 11.88 13.46
N VAL A 157 -2.97 12.73 12.81
CA VAL A 157 -4.42 12.85 13.00
C VAL A 157 -5.09 12.58 11.66
N GLY A 158 -6.22 11.86 11.69
CA GLY A 158 -7.03 11.56 10.51
C GLY A 158 -7.31 10.08 10.36
N ALA A 159 -7.41 9.63 9.11
CA ALA A 159 -7.69 8.24 8.75
C ALA A 159 -6.63 7.75 7.76
N TYR A 160 -6.25 6.49 7.87
CA TYR A 160 -5.25 5.88 7.00
C TYR A 160 -5.45 4.38 6.85
N ALA A 161 -5.07 3.85 5.71
CA ALA A 161 -4.62 2.48 5.51
C ALA A 161 -3.32 2.58 4.71
N ILE A 162 -2.24 2.00 5.21
CA ILE A 162 -0.92 2.13 4.61
C ILE A 162 -0.27 0.77 4.39
N ALA A 163 0.59 0.71 3.38
CA ALA A 163 1.61 -0.33 3.24
C ALA A 163 2.96 0.34 3.00
N VAL A 164 3.96 -0.05 3.78
CA VAL A 164 5.30 0.52 3.80
C VAL A 164 6.32 -0.60 3.72
N PHE A 165 7.33 -0.46 2.86
CA PHE A 165 8.50 -1.33 2.91
C PHE A 165 9.79 -0.52 2.85
N ASP A 166 10.87 -1.15 3.28
CA ASP A 166 12.23 -0.60 3.29
C ASP A 166 13.10 -1.46 2.36
N LYS A 167 13.71 -0.85 1.34
CA LYS A 167 14.56 -1.60 0.40
C LYS A 167 15.75 -2.27 1.06
N ASN A 168 16.21 -1.75 2.20
CA ASN A 168 17.29 -2.36 2.99
C ASN A 168 16.83 -3.57 3.80
N LYS A 169 15.53 -3.87 3.79
CA LYS A 169 14.93 -5.02 4.43
C LYS A 169 13.78 -5.59 3.57
N PRO A 170 14.12 -6.17 2.41
CA PRO A 170 13.15 -6.55 1.39
C PRO A 170 12.38 -7.84 1.71
N ASP A 171 12.51 -8.37 2.92
CA ASP A 171 11.73 -9.50 3.44
C ASP A 171 10.52 -9.06 4.28
N GLU A 172 10.28 -7.74 4.40
CA GLU A 172 9.28 -7.16 5.30
C GLU A 172 8.39 -6.11 4.62
N ILE A 173 7.07 -6.22 4.84
CA ILE A 173 6.13 -5.13 4.61
C ILE A 173 5.42 -4.82 5.94
N VAL A 174 5.32 -3.55 6.28
CA VAL A 174 4.53 -3.06 7.42
C VAL A 174 3.24 -2.44 6.90
N VAL A 175 2.11 -2.90 7.43
CA VAL A 175 0.80 -2.36 7.11
C VAL A 175 0.11 -1.84 8.37
N ALA A 176 -0.76 -0.85 8.24
CA ALA A 176 -1.52 -0.32 9.37
C ALA A 176 -2.83 0.31 8.89
N LYS A 177 -3.84 0.39 9.76
CA LYS A 177 -5.08 1.12 9.45
C LYS A 177 -5.75 1.81 10.64
N LEU A 178 -6.51 2.84 10.28
CA LEU A 178 -7.46 3.59 11.08
C LEU A 178 -8.50 4.18 10.12
N GLY A 179 -9.75 3.70 10.16
CA GLY A 179 -10.87 4.25 9.39
C GLY A 179 -10.91 3.90 7.90
N SER A 180 -9.85 3.34 7.31
CA SER A 180 -9.85 2.81 5.94
C SER A 180 -9.67 1.28 5.93
N PRO A 181 -10.34 0.54 5.03
CA PRO A 181 -10.28 -0.92 5.01
C PRO A 181 -8.91 -1.41 4.50
N LEU A 182 -8.41 -2.48 5.13
CA LEU A 182 -7.17 -3.14 4.76
C LEU A 182 -7.24 -4.63 5.15
N ALA A 183 -6.87 -5.49 4.22
CA ALA A 183 -6.86 -6.93 4.36
C ALA A 183 -5.51 -7.50 3.93
N ILE A 184 -5.10 -8.58 4.58
CA ILE A 184 -3.91 -9.37 4.25
C ILE A 184 -4.37 -10.75 3.79
N GLY A 185 -4.12 -11.10 2.54
CA GLY A 185 -4.25 -12.47 2.02
C GLY A 185 -3.03 -13.30 2.39
N ILE A 186 -3.23 -14.54 2.84
CA ILE A 186 -2.18 -15.47 3.27
C ILE A 186 -2.09 -16.62 2.27
N GLY A 187 -1.01 -16.68 1.49
CA GLY A 187 -0.72 -17.79 0.57
C GLY A 187 0.34 -18.75 1.10
N GLU A 188 0.90 -19.57 0.22
CA GLU A 188 1.99 -20.48 0.53
C GLU A 188 3.34 -19.73 0.57
N ASN A 189 3.74 -19.29 1.77
CA ASN A 189 4.96 -18.49 1.97
C ASN A 189 4.97 -17.19 1.13
N GLU A 190 3.79 -16.60 0.96
CA GLU A 190 3.58 -15.33 0.28
C GLU A 190 2.42 -14.58 0.93
N TYR A 191 2.41 -13.27 0.77
CA TYR A 191 1.39 -12.40 1.32
C TYR A 191 0.90 -11.40 0.29
N PHE A 192 -0.40 -11.17 0.34
CA PHE A 192 -1.09 -10.20 -0.48
C PHE A 192 -1.65 -9.11 0.44
N ILE A 193 -1.56 -7.86 0.04
CA ILE A 193 -2.11 -6.73 0.79
C ILE A 193 -3.12 -6.05 -0.11
N ALA A 194 -4.32 -5.79 0.38
CA ALA A 194 -5.29 -5.05 -0.41
C ALA A 194 -6.31 -4.29 0.45
N SER A 195 -6.90 -3.23 -0.11
CA SER A 195 -7.99 -2.51 0.55
C SER A 195 -9.32 -3.28 0.61
N ASP A 196 -9.46 -4.34 -0.18
CA ASP A 196 -10.50 -5.38 -0.03
C ASP A 196 -9.95 -6.73 -0.53
N ALA A 197 -10.69 -7.82 -0.37
CA ALA A 197 -10.19 -9.16 -0.71
C ALA A 197 -10.15 -9.48 -2.22
N SER A 198 -10.82 -8.70 -3.07
CA SER A 198 -10.94 -9.00 -4.50
C SER A 198 -9.59 -9.13 -5.23
N PRO A 199 -8.52 -8.38 -4.92
CA PRO A 199 -7.24 -8.52 -5.60
C PRO A 199 -6.59 -9.89 -5.41
N PHE A 200 -6.78 -10.53 -4.25
CA PHE A 200 -6.04 -11.74 -3.90
C PHE A 200 -6.87 -13.02 -3.83
N ILE A 201 -8.20 -12.93 -3.96
CA ILE A 201 -9.11 -14.08 -3.82
C ILE A 201 -8.85 -15.23 -4.80
N GLU A 202 -8.14 -14.97 -5.90
CA GLU A 202 -7.76 -16.04 -6.84
C GLU A 202 -6.49 -16.79 -6.44
N PHE A 203 -5.70 -16.23 -5.52
CA PHE A 203 -4.47 -16.82 -5.01
C PHE A 203 -4.67 -17.46 -3.65
N THR A 204 -5.57 -16.91 -2.83
CA THR A 204 -5.89 -17.47 -1.51
C THR A 204 -7.26 -17.04 -1.02
N ASN A 205 -7.91 -17.93 -0.27
CA ASN A 205 -9.15 -17.66 0.47
C ASN A 205 -8.87 -17.31 1.94
N ASN A 206 -7.63 -17.40 2.43
CA ASN A 206 -7.29 -17.06 3.81
C ASN A 206 -6.96 -15.58 3.90
N ALA A 207 -7.69 -14.86 4.76
CA ALA A 207 -7.49 -13.43 4.95
C ALA A 207 -7.47 -13.03 6.43
N VAL A 208 -6.68 -12.01 6.75
CA VAL A 208 -6.72 -11.28 8.02
C VAL A 208 -7.19 -9.86 7.70
N TYR A 209 -8.30 -9.45 8.30
CA TYR A 209 -8.73 -8.05 8.29
C TYR A 209 -8.15 -7.37 9.51
N LEU A 210 -7.48 -6.24 9.31
CA LEU A 210 -7.00 -5.44 10.43
C LEU A 210 -8.18 -4.70 11.08
N GLU A 211 -8.14 -4.58 12.39
CA GLU A 211 -9.01 -3.64 13.10
C GLU A 211 -8.43 -2.23 13.07
N ASP A 212 -9.26 -1.23 13.40
CA ASP A 212 -8.76 0.12 13.56
C ASP A 212 -7.72 0.20 14.69
N GLU A 213 -6.73 1.08 14.49
CA GLU A 213 -5.56 1.23 15.37
C GLU A 213 -4.67 -0.03 15.45
N GLU A 214 -4.73 -0.91 14.45
CA GLU A 214 -3.83 -2.05 14.30
C GLU A 214 -2.77 -1.82 13.21
N MET A 215 -1.63 -2.45 13.43
CA MET A 215 -0.58 -2.62 12.43
C MET A 215 -0.12 -4.07 12.37
N ALA A 216 0.30 -4.52 11.20
CA ALA A 216 0.90 -5.82 10.97
C ALA A 216 2.32 -5.68 10.41
N ILE A 217 3.21 -6.53 10.91
CA ILE A 217 4.54 -6.73 10.35
C ILE A 217 4.50 -8.08 9.64
N ILE A 218 4.54 -8.03 8.31
CA ILE A 218 4.47 -9.18 7.42
C ILE A 218 5.89 -9.52 6.98
N ARG A 219 6.30 -10.79 7.12
CA ARG A 219 7.60 -11.25 6.64
C ARG A 219 7.53 -12.63 6.02
N ILE A 220 8.30 -12.82 4.96
CA ILE A 220 8.47 -14.15 4.33
C ILE A 220 9.04 -15.15 5.35
N GLY A 221 8.47 -16.35 5.36
CA GLY A 221 8.86 -17.44 6.25
C GLY A 221 8.53 -17.22 7.73
N LYS A 222 7.72 -16.21 8.09
CA LYS A 222 7.32 -15.95 9.48
C LYS A 222 5.83 -15.69 9.59
N GLU A 223 5.29 -15.98 10.76
CA GLU A 223 3.92 -15.60 11.11
C GLU A 223 3.75 -14.08 11.14
N ILE A 224 2.56 -13.61 10.77
CA ILE A 224 2.17 -12.20 10.84
C ILE A 224 2.20 -11.75 12.30
N LYS A 225 2.89 -10.64 12.57
CA LYS A 225 2.91 -10.01 13.90
C LYS A 225 1.99 -8.80 13.92
N LEU A 226 0.91 -8.88 14.69
CA LEU A 226 0.02 -7.72 14.92
C LEU A 226 0.40 -6.95 16.18
N ARG A 227 0.27 -5.64 16.10
CA ARG A 227 0.49 -4.69 17.20
C ARG A 227 -0.61 -3.64 17.23
N LYS A 228 -0.99 -3.20 18.42
CA LYS A 228 -1.79 -2.00 18.61
C LYS A 228 -0.93 -0.77 18.42
N ILE A 229 -1.41 0.20 17.66
CA ILE A 229 -0.69 1.44 17.36
C ILE A 229 -0.49 2.25 18.64
N LYS A 230 -1.52 2.38 19.48
CA LYS A 230 -1.51 3.26 20.65
C LYS A 230 -0.42 2.94 21.68
N ASP A 231 -0.21 1.67 21.98
CA ASP A 231 0.62 1.22 23.12
C ASP A 231 1.60 0.10 22.77
N ASP A 232 1.69 -0.30 21.49
CA ASP A 232 2.56 -1.39 21.01
C ASP A 232 2.21 -2.77 21.61
N ALA A 233 1.01 -2.91 22.18
CA ALA A 233 0.51 -4.18 22.70
C ALA A 233 0.39 -5.22 21.58
N ILE A 234 0.61 -6.49 21.91
CA ILE A 234 0.45 -7.59 20.96
C ILE A 234 -1.04 -7.77 20.66
N ALA A 235 -1.38 -7.86 19.37
CA ALA A 235 -2.68 -8.33 18.90
C ALA A 235 -2.51 -9.70 18.21
N TYR A 236 -3.62 -10.40 18.01
CA TYR A 236 -3.62 -11.75 17.43
C TYR A 236 -4.44 -11.78 16.15
N PRO A 237 -3.88 -12.27 15.03
CA PRO A 237 -4.59 -12.28 13.76
C PRO A 237 -5.74 -13.27 13.80
N ASN A 238 -6.93 -12.82 13.43
CA ASN A 238 -8.06 -13.69 13.15
C ASN A 238 -8.04 -14.08 11.66
N ILE A 239 -7.55 -15.29 11.37
CA ILE A 239 -7.52 -15.81 10.00
C ILE A 239 -8.91 -16.31 9.63
N LEU A 240 -9.50 -15.68 8.62
CA LEU A 240 -10.82 -16.03 8.10
C LEU A 240 -10.67 -16.71 6.74
N GLU A 241 -11.40 -17.81 6.56
CA GLU A 241 -11.59 -18.41 5.24
C GLU A 241 -12.76 -17.70 4.53
N LEU A 242 -12.46 -17.06 3.41
CA LEU A 242 -13.41 -16.29 2.62
C LEU A 242 -14.31 -17.21 1.79
N GLN A 243 -15.62 -17.12 2.01
CA GLN A 243 -16.64 -17.78 1.18
C GLN A 243 -17.01 -16.95 -0.06
N LEU A 244 -16.02 -16.34 -0.71
CA LEU A 244 -16.24 -15.51 -1.90
C LEU A 244 -16.15 -16.38 -3.17
N ASN A 245 -17.26 -16.49 -3.90
CA ASN A 245 -17.26 -17.13 -5.21
C ASN A 245 -16.69 -16.15 -6.26
N LEU A 246 -15.57 -16.54 -6.91
CA LEU A 246 -14.90 -15.80 -7.99
C LEU A 246 -15.85 -15.34 -9.12
N GLU A 247 -16.95 -16.06 -9.36
CA GLU A 247 -17.95 -15.67 -10.36
C GLU A 247 -18.69 -14.38 -9.98
N LYS A 248 -18.82 -14.07 -8.69
CA LYS A 248 -19.50 -12.85 -8.22
C LYS A 248 -18.73 -11.57 -8.57
N ILE A 249 -17.41 -11.65 -8.72
CA ILE A 249 -16.56 -10.48 -9.04
C ILE A 249 -16.17 -10.35 -10.51
N LYS A 250 -16.63 -11.27 -11.38
CA LYS A 250 -16.43 -11.19 -12.84
C LYS A 250 -17.68 -10.66 -13.52
N LYS A 251 -17.54 -10.08 -14.72
CA LYS A 251 -18.70 -9.67 -15.52
C LYS A 251 -19.61 -10.83 -15.96
N GLY A 252 -19.13 -12.08 -15.93
CA GLY A 252 -19.99 -13.26 -16.14
C GLY A 252 -20.69 -13.32 -17.50
N GLY A 253 -20.09 -12.76 -18.55
CA GLY A 253 -20.68 -12.71 -19.91
C GLY A 253 -21.49 -11.45 -20.22
N TYR A 254 -21.64 -10.53 -19.27
CA TYR A 254 -22.31 -9.24 -19.48
C TYR A 254 -21.31 -8.15 -19.92
N ASP A 255 -21.77 -7.17 -20.69
CA ASP A 255 -20.93 -6.05 -21.17
C ASP A 255 -20.51 -5.11 -20.01
N HIS A 256 -21.37 -4.96 -19.00
CA HIS A 256 -21.19 -4.06 -17.86
C HIS A 256 -21.57 -4.73 -16.53
N PHE A 257 -20.88 -4.35 -15.44
CA PHE A 257 -21.23 -4.82 -14.09
C PHE A 257 -22.65 -4.40 -13.67
N MET A 258 -23.07 -3.18 -14.03
CA MET A 258 -24.44 -2.71 -13.75
C MET A 258 -25.51 -3.62 -14.37
N LEU A 259 -25.28 -4.14 -15.59
CA LEU A 259 -26.22 -5.07 -16.23
C LEU A 259 -26.29 -6.44 -15.54
N LYS A 260 -25.20 -6.87 -14.92
CA LYS A 260 -25.15 -8.13 -14.15
C LYS A 260 -25.93 -8.02 -12.83
N GLU A 261 -26.00 -6.84 -12.24
CA GLU A 261 -26.57 -6.60 -10.90
C GLU A 261 -28.07 -6.24 -10.89
N ILE A 262 -28.68 -6.05 -12.07
CA ILE A 262 -30.14 -5.85 -12.27
C ILE A 262 -30.81 -7.22 -12.43
#